data_AF-A0A2N3K6M0-F1
#
_entry.id   AF-A0A2N3K6M0-F1
#
_cell.length_a   1.000
_cell.length_b   1.000
_cell.length_c   1.000
_cell.angle_alpha   90.00
_cell.angle_beta   90.00
_cell.angle_gamma   90.00
#
_symmetry.space_group_name_H-M   'P 1'
#
loop_
_entity.id
_entity.type
_entity.pdbx_description
1 polymer ?
#
loop_
_entity_poly.entity_id
_entity_poly.type
_entity_poly.pdbx_seq_one_letter_code
_entity_poly.pdbx_strand_id
1 'polypeptide(L)'
;MRDNGKDFHFPPLNNGLDFLVSAVTSLASEGGPAPRELKYATLHLQSAAETLFKARLEMHSPELVWFDPKIYDAAKHQGGDFKSCGMTHAIKRLNRLAEDEGVITLRTVLNADDEALKRLGNLRNRIMHFGWKDTTVAVQALTLPVLTLLFDFVHQDVLPYAADWEAERQMDEVRGQLKHLTDFVAQRQNAISDQLAGHEHSTVACRSCGQYAVVLDGGASDLKCLFCGKAYGTGEEAAWEYIGEDRHTTIKDGGNDFATCPACGASAVAVLRTLGFPTGDSYICFGCGTEWEGVCDWCGSGGYIVLDTDMCDDCYEIRLDSF
;
A
#
# COMPACT_ATOMS: atom_id res chain seq x y z
N MET A 1 -28.88 -15.58 -24.89
CA MET A 1 -27.45 -15.94 -25.01
C MET A 1 -26.84 -15.11 -26.11
N ARG A 2 -26.19 -13.99 -25.78
CA ARG A 2 -25.28 -13.29 -26.68
C ARG A 2 -24.04 -12.97 -25.87
N ASP A 3 -22.93 -13.36 -26.46
CA ASP A 3 -21.58 -13.38 -25.93
C ASP A 3 -21.22 -12.02 -25.31
N ASN A 4 -21.15 -11.95 -23.97
CA ASN A 4 -20.44 -10.88 -23.26
C ASN A 4 -18.95 -11.19 -23.38
N GLY A 5 -18.43 -11.14 -24.60
CA GLY A 5 -17.01 -11.34 -24.87
C GLY A 5 -16.23 -10.44 -23.90
N LYS A 6 -15.36 -11.05 -23.08
CA LYS A 6 -14.51 -10.30 -22.16
C LYS A 6 -13.71 -9.30 -23.00
N ASP A 7 -13.90 -8.02 -22.75
CA ASP A 7 -13.19 -6.96 -23.46
C ASP A 7 -11.68 -7.13 -23.24
N PHE A 8 -10.90 -7.06 -24.32
CA PHE A 8 -9.44 -7.20 -24.28
C PHE A 8 -8.82 -5.81 -24.20
N HIS A 9 -8.97 -5.17 -23.04
CA HIS A 9 -8.53 -3.82 -22.79
C HIS A 9 -7.54 -3.78 -21.63
N PHE A 10 -6.33 -3.30 -21.89
CA PHE A 10 -5.20 -3.34 -20.97
C PHE A 10 -4.49 -1.98 -20.95
N PRO A 11 -4.99 -1.02 -20.15
CA PRO A 11 -4.37 0.30 -20.05
C PRO A 11 -2.93 0.24 -19.54
N PRO A 12 -2.08 1.22 -19.88
CA PRO A 12 -0.69 1.26 -19.43
C PRO A 12 -0.52 1.16 -17.91
N LEU A 13 -1.38 1.81 -17.12
CA LEU A 13 -1.34 1.72 -15.66
C LEU A 13 -1.51 0.28 -15.19
N ASN A 14 -2.60 -0.38 -15.59
CA ASN A 14 -2.92 -1.75 -15.17
C ASN A 14 -1.87 -2.74 -15.64
N ASN A 15 -1.28 -2.55 -16.84
CA ASN A 15 -0.16 -3.36 -17.31
C ASN A 15 1.09 -3.18 -16.46
N GLY A 16 1.42 -1.94 -16.08
CA GLY A 16 2.55 -1.65 -15.22
C GLY A 16 2.41 -2.33 -13.85
N LEU A 17 1.21 -2.29 -13.28
CA LEU A 17 0.88 -2.95 -12.03
C LEU A 17 0.82 -4.47 -12.16
N ASP A 18 0.32 -5.02 -13.26
CA ASP A 18 0.32 -6.46 -13.53
C ASP A 18 1.75 -7.02 -13.62
N PHE A 19 2.65 -6.30 -14.29
CA PHE A 19 4.07 -6.64 -14.29
C PHE A 19 4.66 -6.59 -12.87
N LEU A 20 4.26 -5.62 -12.04
CA LEU A 20 4.72 -5.52 -10.66
C LEU A 20 4.21 -6.70 -9.80
N VAL A 21 2.91 -7.03 -9.90
CA VAL A 21 2.30 -8.21 -9.27
C VAL A 21 3.07 -9.47 -9.67
N SER A 22 3.32 -9.65 -10.96
CA SER A 22 4.03 -10.82 -11.47
C SER A 22 5.49 -10.88 -10.99
N ALA A 23 6.17 -9.74 -10.91
CA ALA A 23 7.52 -9.66 -10.41
C ALA A 23 7.61 -10.02 -8.92
N VAL A 24 6.71 -9.47 -8.10
CA VAL A 24 6.64 -9.75 -6.65
C VAL A 24 6.26 -11.20 -6.41
N THR A 25 5.30 -11.75 -7.15
CA THR A 25 4.91 -13.18 -7.07
C THR A 25 6.10 -14.09 -7.34
N SER A 26 6.90 -13.74 -8.34
CA SER A 26 8.11 -14.50 -8.67
C SER A 26 9.16 -14.40 -7.55
N LEU A 27 9.35 -13.22 -6.94
CA LEU A 27 10.29 -13.02 -5.83
C LEU A 27 9.85 -13.69 -4.52
N ALA A 28 8.54 -13.73 -4.28
CA ALA A 28 7.89 -14.20 -3.05
C ALA A 28 7.66 -15.72 -3.00
N SER A 29 8.30 -16.48 -3.89
CA SER A 29 8.11 -17.93 -3.99
C SER A 29 8.51 -18.66 -2.70
N GLU A 30 7.72 -19.66 -2.31
CA GLU A 30 7.92 -20.44 -1.08
C GLU A 30 9.29 -21.16 -1.11
N GLY A 31 10.07 -21.04 -0.02
CA GLY A 31 11.45 -21.54 0.03
C GLY A 31 12.48 -20.68 -0.69
N GLY A 32 12.07 -19.53 -1.22
CA GLY A 32 12.89 -18.60 -2.00
C GLY A 32 12.77 -18.82 -3.51
N PRO A 33 13.07 -17.80 -4.33
CA PRO A 33 12.87 -17.87 -5.77
C PRO A 33 13.96 -18.74 -6.43
N ALA A 34 13.54 -19.73 -7.22
CA ALA A 34 14.47 -20.50 -8.03
C ALA A 34 14.94 -19.67 -9.26
N PRO A 35 15.92 -20.16 -10.03
CA PRO A 35 16.49 -19.39 -11.14
C PRO A 35 15.47 -18.96 -12.21
N ARG A 36 14.40 -19.76 -12.39
CA ARG A 36 13.33 -19.43 -13.34
C ARG A 36 12.49 -18.27 -12.83
N GLU A 37 12.09 -18.27 -11.55
CA GLU A 37 11.33 -17.17 -10.98
C GLU A 37 12.16 -15.89 -10.95
N LEU A 38 13.45 -15.95 -10.59
CA LEU A 38 14.33 -14.77 -10.63
C LEU A 38 14.48 -14.18 -12.03
N LYS A 39 14.52 -15.04 -13.05
CA LYS A 39 14.48 -14.60 -14.45
C LYS A 39 13.23 -13.76 -14.71
N TYR A 40 12.04 -14.29 -14.42
CA TYR A 40 10.79 -13.58 -14.68
C TYR A 40 10.59 -12.36 -13.78
N ALA A 41 10.98 -12.43 -12.51
CA ALA A 41 11.04 -11.29 -11.59
C ALA A 41 11.83 -10.14 -12.19
N THR A 42 13.04 -10.43 -12.71
CA THR A 42 13.90 -9.40 -13.32
C THR A 42 13.26 -8.79 -14.57
N LEU A 43 12.73 -9.63 -15.46
CA LEU A 43 12.09 -9.18 -16.70
C LEU A 43 10.88 -8.29 -16.39
N HIS A 44 9.98 -8.78 -15.54
CA HIS A 44 8.74 -8.09 -15.21
C HIS A 44 8.98 -6.85 -14.34
N LEU A 45 9.96 -6.85 -13.43
CA LEU A 45 10.28 -5.65 -12.65
C LEU A 45 10.80 -4.51 -13.55
N GLN A 46 11.60 -4.82 -14.57
CA GLN A 46 12.04 -3.81 -15.54
C GLN A 46 10.87 -3.30 -16.38
N SER A 47 9.99 -4.20 -16.84
CA SER A 47 8.77 -3.83 -17.57
C SER A 47 7.82 -3.00 -16.73
N ALA A 48 7.67 -3.32 -15.44
CA ALA A 48 6.89 -2.56 -14.48
C ALA A 48 7.45 -1.15 -14.33
N ALA A 49 8.77 -1.02 -14.09
CA ALA A 49 9.42 0.28 -13.93
C ALA A 49 9.16 1.19 -15.14
N GLU A 50 9.48 0.70 -16.34
CA GLU A 50 9.31 1.49 -17.55
C GLU A 50 7.84 1.85 -17.82
N THR A 51 6.94 0.89 -17.64
CA THR A 51 5.51 1.08 -17.91
C THR A 51 4.87 2.04 -16.90
N LEU A 52 5.18 1.93 -15.61
CA LEU A 52 4.60 2.78 -14.55
C LEU A 52 5.06 4.23 -14.68
N PHE A 53 6.34 4.48 -14.98
CA PHE A 53 6.82 5.85 -15.23
C PHE A 53 6.14 6.47 -16.46
N LYS A 54 5.89 5.68 -17.51
CA LYS A 54 5.13 6.14 -18.69
C LYS A 54 3.66 6.38 -18.37
N ALA A 55 3.02 5.47 -17.63
CA ALA A 55 1.63 5.64 -17.21
C ALA A 55 1.45 6.95 -16.45
N ARG A 56 2.39 7.30 -15.56
CA ARG A 56 2.34 8.58 -14.84
C ARG A 56 2.47 9.81 -15.73
N LEU A 57 3.27 9.73 -16.81
CA LEU A 57 3.32 10.78 -17.83
C LEU A 57 2.02 10.87 -18.60
N GLU A 58 1.44 9.73 -18.98
CA GLU A 58 0.20 9.65 -19.75
C GLU A 58 -1.02 10.17 -18.98
N MET A 59 -1.05 9.97 -17.65
CA MET A 59 -2.01 10.60 -16.75
C MET A 59 -1.99 12.13 -16.83
N HIS A 60 -0.86 12.73 -17.20
CA HIS A 60 -0.76 14.17 -17.42
C HIS A 60 -1.03 14.54 -18.87
N SER A 61 -0.32 13.92 -19.81
CA SER A 61 -0.51 14.17 -21.25
C SER A 61 0.06 13.01 -22.10
N PRO A 62 -0.71 12.45 -23.07
CA PRO A 62 -0.30 11.28 -23.85
C PRO A 62 0.91 11.51 -24.77
N GLU A 63 1.14 12.73 -25.25
CA GLU A 63 2.31 13.07 -26.06
C GLU A 63 3.64 12.84 -25.32
N LEU A 64 3.61 12.85 -23.98
CA LEU A 64 4.81 12.71 -23.16
C LEU A 64 5.36 11.29 -23.12
N VAL A 65 4.63 10.29 -23.62
CA VAL A 65 5.18 8.93 -23.77
C VAL A 65 5.82 8.70 -25.13
N TRP A 66 5.67 9.62 -26.08
CA TRP A 66 6.27 9.51 -27.41
C TRP A 66 7.78 9.77 -27.37
N PHE A 67 8.55 9.15 -28.26
CA PHE A 67 9.99 9.43 -28.38
C PHE A 67 10.25 10.93 -28.59
N ASP A 68 9.48 11.57 -29.46
CA ASP A 68 9.40 13.02 -29.62
C ASP A 68 7.95 13.50 -29.45
N PRO A 69 7.61 14.26 -28.40
CA PRO A 69 6.25 14.75 -28.17
C PRO A 69 5.74 15.68 -29.28
N LYS A 70 6.62 16.32 -30.06
CA LYS A 70 6.23 17.30 -31.09
C LYS A 70 5.55 16.68 -32.31
N ILE A 71 5.72 15.38 -32.50
CA ILE A 71 5.12 14.62 -33.61
C ILE A 71 3.91 13.79 -33.15
N TYR A 72 3.34 14.11 -31.99
CA TYR A 72 2.18 13.43 -31.44
C TYR A 72 1.03 13.39 -32.45
N ASP A 73 0.44 12.21 -32.58
CA ASP A 73 -0.74 11.96 -33.38
C ASP A 73 -1.69 11.06 -32.57
N ALA A 74 -2.90 11.57 -32.32
CA ALA A 74 -3.87 10.89 -31.46
C ALA A 74 -4.34 9.54 -32.04
N ALA A 75 -4.48 9.44 -33.36
CA ALA A 75 -4.93 8.21 -34.01
C ALA A 75 -3.85 7.12 -33.94
N LYS A 76 -2.59 7.50 -34.18
CA LYS A 76 -1.43 6.59 -34.00
C LYS A 76 -1.22 6.20 -32.56
N HIS A 77 -1.44 7.12 -31.62
CA HIS A 77 -1.33 6.83 -30.20
C HIS A 77 -2.36 5.78 -29.78
N GLN A 78 -3.64 5.98 -30.15
CA GLN A 78 -4.72 5.04 -29.87
C GLN A 78 -4.49 3.67 -30.52
N GLY A 79 -3.90 3.63 -31.72
CA GLY A 79 -3.54 2.39 -32.41
C GLY A 79 -2.25 1.73 -31.93
N GLY A 80 -1.50 2.34 -31.02
CA GLY A 80 -0.17 1.86 -30.59
C GLY A 80 0.92 1.95 -31.67
N ASP A 81 0.66 2.64 -32.78
CA ASP A 81 1.59 2.78 -33.92
C ASP A 81 2.53 3.99 -33.73
N PHE A 82 3.33 3.93 -32.66
CA PHE A 82 4.32 4.96 -32.38
C PHE A 82 5.53 4.42 -31.62
N LYS A 83 6.64 5.13 -31.74
CA LYS A 83 7.83 4.85 -30.93
C LYS A 83 7.69 5.58 -29.58
N SER A 84 7.59 4.83 -28.49
CA SER A 84 7.59 5.41 -27.15
C SER A 84 9.01 5.80 -26.67
N CYS A 85 9.08 6.63 -25.64
CA CYS A 85 10.32 6.98 -24.95
C CYS A 85 10.83 5.79 -24.11
N GLY A 86 12.10 5.80 -23.70
CA GLY A 86 12.63 4.81 -22.75
C GLY A 86 12.53 5.29 -21.30
N MET A 87 12.76 4.39 -20.34
CA MET A 87 12.72 4.67 -18.90
C MET A 87 13.48 5.94 -18.46
N THR A 88 14.73 6.11 -18.89
CA THR A 88 15.53 7.31 -18.55
C THR A 88 14.89 8.61 -19.06
N HIS A 89 14.27 8.58 -20.24
CA HIS A 89 13.58 9.75 -20.77
C HIS A 89 12.26 10.01 -20.03
N ALA A 90 11.56 8.95 -19.62
CA ALA A 90 10.35 9.08 -18.83
C ALA A 90 10.64 9.77 -17.49
N ILE A 91 11.66 9.31 -16.76
CA ILE A 91 12.09 9.92 -15.49
C ILE A 91 12.50 11.39 -15.69
N LYS A 92 13.31 11.70 -16.71
CA LYS A 92 13.70 13.09 -17.00
C LYS A 92 12.51 14.01 -17.28
N ARG A 93 11.46 13.49 -17.93
CA ARG A 93 10.23 14.24 -18.20
C ARG A 93 9.42 14.43 -16.93
N LEU A 94 9.25 13.39 -16.11
CA LEU A 94 8.59 13.47 -14.81
C LEU A 94 9.26 14.52 -13.92
N ASN A 95 10.59 14.47 -13.79
CA ASN A 95 11.33 15.44 -12.99
C ASN A 95 11.17 16.87 -13.50
N ARG A 96 11.23 17.09 -14.82
CA ARG A 96 11.01 18.42 -15.39
C ARG A 96 9.61 18.96 -15.09
N LEU A 97 8.58 18.11 -15.22
CA LEU A 97 7.21 18.50 -14.88
C LEU A 97 7.06 18.81 -13.38
N ALA A 98 7.82 18.15 -12.51
CA ALA A 98 7.81 18.44 -11.07
C ALA A 98 8.60 19.70 -10.71
N GLU A 99 9.61 20.07 -11.50
CA GLU A 99 10.34 21.34 -11.39
C GLU A 99 9.49 22.54 -11.82
N ASP A 100 8.61 22.34 -12.82
CA ASP A 100 7.66 23.35 -13.28
C ASP A 100 6.51 23.51 -12.25
N GLU A 101 6.54 24.62 -11.50
CA GLU A 101 5.62 24.86 -10.38
C GLU A 101 4.14 24.70 -10.78
N GLY A 102 3.44 23.81 -10.07
CA GLY A 102 2.00 23.56 -10.25
C GLY A 102 1.63 22.59 -11.38
N VAL A 103 2.60 22.00 -12.09
CA VAL A 103 2.30 21.06 -13.19
C VAL A 103 2.04 19.65 -12.67
N ILE A 104 2.99 19.04 -11.95
CA ILE A 104 2.76 17.82 -11.16
C ILE A 104 3.49 17.91 -9.82
N THR A 105 3.03 17.12 -8.84
CA THR A 105 3.78 16.86 -7.62
C THR A 105 4.39 15.47 -7.71
N LEU A 106 5.70 15.37 -7.44
CA LEU A 106 6.38 14.10 -7.18
C LEU A 106 6.91 14.08 -5.75
N ARG A 107 6.49 13.07 -5.01
CA ARG A 107 6.95 12.79 -3.64
C ARG A 107 8.12 11.82 -3.64
N THR A 108 8.14 10.86 -4.58
CA THR A 108 9.27 9.95 -4.76
C THR A 108 10.40 10.65 -5.51
N VAL A 109 11.61 10.56 -4.96
CA VAL A 109 12.81 11.07 -5.64
C VAL A 109 13.19 10.11 -6.76
N LEU A 110 13.04 10.55 -8.01
CA LEU A 110 13.45 9.79 -9.18
C LEU A 110 14.77 10.31 -9.73
N ASN A 111 15.78 9.44 -9.82
CA ASN A 111 17.05 9.76 -10.45
C ASN A 111 17.16 9.06 -11.81
N ALA A 112 17.25 9.84 -12.89
CA ALA A 112 17.44 9.29 -14.24
C ALA A 112 18.75 8.51 -14.40
N ASP A 113 19.71 8.78 -13.51
CA ASP A 113 21.01 8.13 -13.43
C ASP A 113 21.13 7.07 -12.34
N ASP A 114 20.01 6.67 -11.72
CA ASP A 114 19.95 5.65 -10.67
C ASP A 114 20.64 4.35 -11.10
N GLU A 115 21.61 3.93 -10.29
CA GLU A 115 22.46 2.78 -10.58
C GLU A 115 21.70 1.45 -10.46
N ALA A 116 20.71 1.34 -9.57
CA ALA A 116 19.91 0.12 -9.44
C ALA A 116 19.04 -0.09 -10.69
N LEU A 117 18.38 0.97 -11.17
CA LEU A 117 17.62 0.93 -12.44
C LEU A 117 18.50 0.57 -13.64
N LYS A 118 19.71 1.16 -13.74
CA LYS A 118 20.68 0.84 -14.79
C LYS A 118 21.13 -0.62 -14.72
N ARG A 119 21.49 -1.11 -13.53
CA ARG A 119 21.92 -2.50 -13.32
C ARG A 119 20.80 -3.49 -13.63
N LEU A 120 19.55 -3.18 -13.27
CA LEU A 120 18.38 -3.99 -13.62
C LEU A 120 18.19 -4.08 -15.15
N GLY A 121 18.25 -2.96 -15.86
CA GLY A 121 18.16 -2.94 -17.33
C GLY A 121 19.28 -3.73 -18.01
N ASN A 122 20.52 -3.61 -17.51
CA ASN A 122 21.66 -4.38 -18.00
C ASN A 122 21.50 -5.88 -17.73
N LEU A 123 21.02 -6.26 -16.54
CA LEU A 123 20.75 -7.65 -16.20
C LEU A 123 19.66 -8.23 -17.09
N ARG A 124 18.55 -7.51 -17.30
CA ARG A 124 17.48 -7.88 -18.23
C ARG A 124 18.03 -8.16 -19.63
N ASN A 125 18.86 -7.27 -20.17
CA ASN A 125 19.47 -7.44 -21.49
C ASN A 125 20.38 -8.68 -21.55
N ARG A 126 21.17 -8.93 -20.51
CA ARG A 126 22.05 -10.11 -20.43
C ARG A 126 21.25 -11.41 -20.38
N ILE A 127 20.19 -11.46 -19.57
CA ILE A 127 19.28 -12.59 -19.45
C ILE A 127 18.62 -12.91 -20.80
N MET A 128 18.11 -11.91 -21.51
CA MET A 128 17.38 -12.13 -22.76
C MET A 128 18.27 -12.51 -23.95
N HIS A 129 19.50 -11.98 -24.01
CA HIS A 129 20.29 -12.03 -25.25
C HIS A 129 21.61 -12.80 -25.16
N PHE A 130 22.19 -12.97 -23.97
CA PHE A 130 23.60 -13.39 -23.86
C PHE A 130 23.85 -14.60 -22.95
N GLY A 131 22.84 -15.11 -22.25
CA GLY A 131 23.00 -16.20 -21.29
C GLY A 131 23.82 -15.75 -20.08
N TRP A 132 23.12 -15.30 -19.03
CA TRP A 132 23.76 -14.78 -17.82
C TRP A 132 23.93 -15.87 -16.75
N LYS A 133 25.03 -15.81 -15.99
CA LYS A 133 25.29 -16.69 -14.84
C LYS A 133 25.68 -15.86 -13.63
N ASP A 134 24.89 -15.98 -12.57
CA ASP A 134 25.14 -15.35 -11.27
C ASP A 134 24.45 -16.17 -10.17
N THR A 135 24.64 -15.79 -8.92
CA THR A 135 23.95 -16.37 -7.77
C THR A 135 22.53 -15.80 -7.64
N THR A 136 21.62 -16.59 -7.05
CA THR A 136 20.26 -16.15 -6.76
C THR A 136 20.24 -14.91 -5.87
N VAL A 137 21.10 -14.90 -4.84
CA VAL A 137 21.28 -13.79 -3.88
C VAL A 137 21.70 -12.49 -4.58
N ALA A 138 22.66 -12.55 -5.52
CA ALA A 138 23.10 -11.37 -6.26
C ALA A 138 21.98 -10.76 -7.11
N VAL A 139 21.14 -11.60 -7.73
CA VAL A 139 19.98 -11.13 -8.48
C VAL A 139 18.92 -10.51 -7.55
N GLN A 140 18.66 -11.12 -6.40
CA GLN A 140 17.72 -10.56 -5.42
C GLN A 140 18.18 -9.19 -4.90
N ALA A 141 19.46 -9.06 -4.55
CA ALA A 141 20.05 -7.80 -4.10
C ALA A 141 19.98 -6.68 -5.17
N LEU A 142 19.96 -7.06 -6.45
CA LEU A 142 19.78 -6.13 -7.57
C LEU A 142 18.32 -5.69 -7.74
N THR A 143 17.36 -6.60 -7.55
CA THR A 143 15.94 -6.31 -7.71
C THR A 143 15.36 -5.50 -6.56
N LEU A 144 15.86 -5.70 -5.35
CA LEU A 144 15.25 -5.14 -4.14
C LEU A 144 15.17 -3.60 -4.13
N PRO A 145 16.25 -2.83 -4.44
CA PRO A 145 16.16 -1.38 -4.45
C PRO A 145 15.17 -0.84 -5.49
N VAL A 146 15.05 -1.51 -6.64
CA VAL A 146 14.09 -1.11 -7.68
C VAL A 146 12.66 -1.42 -7.23
N LEU A 147 12.42 -2.57 -6.58
CA LEU A 147 11.11 -2.87 -6.00
C LEU A 147 10.70 -1.82 -4.98
N THR A 148 11.59 -1.43 -4.06
CA THR A 148 11.34 -0.37 -3.08
C THR A 148 11.00 0.96 -3.77
N LEU A 149 11.78 1.36 -4.77
CA LEU A 149 11.51 2.57 -5.55
C LEU A 149 10.13 2.54 -6.21
N LEU A 150 9.78 1.44 -6.90
CA LEU A 150 8.49 1.34 -7.57
C LEU A 150 7.33 1.29 -6.60
N PHE A 151 7.51 0.65 -5.45
CA PHE A 151 6.49 0.61 -4.41
C PHE A 151 6.17 2.02 -3.89
N ASP A 152 7.22 2.80 -3.58
CA ASP A 152 7.06 4.20 -3.16
C ASP A 152 6.45 5.05 -4.28
N PHE A 153 6.96 4.92 -5.51
CA PHE A 153 6.45 5.65 -6.67
C PHE A 153 4.97 5.38 -6.94
N VAL A 154 4.56 4.10 -6.94
CA VAL A 154 3.17 3.75 -7.19
C VAL A 154 2.26 4.32 -6.10
N HIS A 155 2.64 4.12 -4.84
CA HIS A 155 1.82 4.56 -3.72
C HIS A 155 1.71 6.09 -3.64
N GLN A 156 2.82 6.80 -3.83
CA GLN A 156 2.88 8.24 -3.58
C GLN A 156 2.55 9.09 -4.81
N ASP A 157 2.85 8.58 -6.01
CA ASP A 157 2.83 9.39 -7.23
C ASP A 157 1.91 8.84 -8.31
N VAL A 158 1.39 7.62 -8.20
CA VAL A 158 0.50 7.01 -9.21
C VAL A 158 -0.93 6.85 -8.68
N LEU A 159 -1.12 6.05 -7.61
CA LEU A 159 -2.45 5.74 -7.07
C LEU A 159 -3.27 6.98 -6.68
N PRO A 160 -2.71 8.04 -6.06
CA PRO A 160 -3.49 9.23 -5.71
C PRO A 160 -4.13 9.94 -6.90
N TYR A 161 -3.64 9.66 -8.12
CA TYR A 161 -4.13 10.25 -9.37
C TYR A 161 -4.88 9.22 -10.24
N ALA A 162 -4.95 7.96 -9.83
CA ALA A 162 -5.66 6.90 -10.52
C ALA A 162 -7.09 6.80 -9.99
N ALA A 163 -8.09 7.17 -10.80
CA ALA A 163 -9.49 6.86 -10.51
C ALA A 163 -9.85 5.42 -10.93
N ASP A 164 -9.01 4.45 -10.53
CA ASP A 164 -9.10 3.07 -10.97
C ASP A 164 -9.02 2.09 -9.80
N TRP A 165 -10.16 1.47 -9.48
CA TRP A 165 -10.27 0.47 -8.43
C TRP A 165 -9.45 -0.79 -8.72
N GLU A 166 -9.22 -1.11 -10.00
CA GLU A 166 -8.40 -2.25 -10.40
C GLU A 166 -6.93 -2.01 -10.02
N ALA A 167 -6.44 -0.78 -10.15
CA ALA A 167 -5.10 -0.41 -9.74
C ALA A 167 -4.87 -0.62 -8.23
N GLU A 168 -5.85 -0.24 -7.40
CA GLU A 168 -5.77 -0.47 -5.95
C GLU A 168 -5.82 -1.98 -5.63
N ARG A 169 -6.68 -2.75 -6.32
CA ARG A 169 -6.75 -4.21 -6.17
C ARG A 169 -5.43 -4.90 -6.50
N GLN A 170 -4.78 -4.53 -7.60
CA GLN A 170 -3.46 -5.05 -7.98
C GLN A 170 -2.40 -4.68 -6.93
N MET A 171 -2.47 -3.48 -6.36
CA MET A 171 -1.57 -3.07 -5.30
C MET A 171 -1.82 -3.80 -3.98
N ASP A 172 -3.06 -4.12 -3.64
CA ASP A 172 -3.36 -4.99 -2.50
C ASP A 172 -2.82 -6.41 -2.69
N GLU A 173 -2.82 -6.95 -3.92
CA GLU A 173 -2.14 -8.21 -4.22
C GLU A 173 -0.62 -8.12 -4.01
N VAL A 174 0.01 -7.04 -4.49
CA VAL A 174 1.44 -6.78 -4.23
C VAL A 174 1.72 -6.73 -2.72
N ARG A 175 0.94 -5.94 -1.97
CA ARG A 175 1.11 -5.75 -0.51
C ARG A 175 0.97 -7.08 0.25
N GLY A 176 0.00 -7.91 -0.12
CA GLY A 176 -0.23 -9.21 0.50
C GLY A 176 0.94 -10.19 0.35
N GLN A 177 1.76 -10.02 -0.69
CA GLN A 177 2.92 -10.86 -0.95
C GLN A 177 4.23 -10.32 -0.34
N LEU A 178 4.31 -9.03 0.02
CA LEU A 178 5.53 -8.42 0.59
C LEU A 178 6.04 -9.15 1.84
N LYS A 179 5.14 -9.73 2.64
CA LYS A 179 5.48 -10.50 3.85
C LYS A 179 6.42 -11.68 3.60
N HIS A 180 6.50 -12.17 2.36
CA HIS A 180 7.37 -13.28 1.97
C HIS A 180 8.77 -12.82 1.53
N LEU A 181 9.00 -11.52 1.41
CA LEU A 181 10.27 -10.93 1.00
C LEU A 181 11.07 -10.47 2.22
N THR A 182 11.72 -11.40 2.94
CA THR A 182 12.36 -11.12 4.23
C THR A 182 13.33 -9.93 4.21
N ASP A 183 14.18 -9.82 3.19
CA ASP A 183 15.13 -8.70 3.08
C ASP A 183 14.42 -7.36 2.82
N PHE A 184 13.34 -7.37 2.04
CA PHE A 184 12.49 -6.19 1.84
C PHE A 184 11.83 -5.77 3.15
N VAL A 185 11.28 -6.74 3.88
CA VAL A 185 10.65 -6.49 5.18
C VAL A 185 11.65 -5.90 6.17
N ALA A 186 12.84 -6.48 6.28
CA ALA A 186 13.88 -5.97 7.17
C ALA A 186 14.31 -4.54 6.79
N GLN A 187 14.56 -4.28 5.49
CA GLN A 187 14.94 -2.95 5.01
C GLN A 187 13.85 -1.92 5.30
N ARG A 188 12.60 -2.25 5.01
CA ARG A 188 11.48 -1.32 5.16
C ARG A 188 11.11 -1.09 6.63
N GLN A 189 11.20 -2.12 7.46
CA GLN A 189 11.00 -2.00 8.92
C GLN A 189 12.03 -1.05 9.54
N ASN A 190 13.30 -1.17 9.15
CA ASN A 190 14.35 -0.25 9.60
C ASN A 190 14.09 1.20 9.14
N ALA A 191 13.51 1.40 7.95
CA ALA A 191 13.20 2.74 7.45
C ALA A 191 12.05 3.44 8.20
N ILE A 192 11.18 2.67 8.88
CA ILE A 192 10.04 3.20 9.64
C ILE A 192 10.22 3.10 11.16
N SER A 193 11.32 2.52 11.66
CA SER A 193 11.52 2.26 13.09
C SER A 193 11.38 3.51 13.94
N ASP A 194 11.95 4.62 13.48
CA ASP A 194 11.93 5.90 14.21
C ASP A 194 10.52 6.52 14.25
N GLN A 195 9.67 6.22 13.26
CA GLN A 195 8.28 6.65 13.24
C GLN A 195 7.39 5.79 14.13
N LEU A 196 7.82 4.56 14.46
CA LEU A 196 7.09 3.64 15.34
C LEU A 196 7.52 3.73 16.80
N ALA A 197 8.72 4.26 17.06
CA ALA A 197 9.28 4.37 18.39
C ALA A 197 8.37 5.22 19.31
N GLY A 198 7.99 4.67 20.46
CA GLY A 198 7.09 5.33 21.42
C GLY A 198 5.60 5.15 21.13
N HIS A 199 5.25 4.43 20.06
CA HIS A 199 3.86 4.11 19.69
C HIS A 199 3.58 2.61 19.77
N GLU A 200 4.36 1.84 20.54
CA GLU A 200 4.27 0.37 20.56
C GLU A 200 2.89 -0.13 21.00
N HIS A 201 2.25 0.57 21.95
CA HIS A 201 0.93 0.20 22.47
C HIS A 201 -0.23 0.64 21.56
N SER A 202 -0.01 1.57 20.64
CA SER A 202 -1.02 2.02 19.68
C SER A 202 -0.73 1.61 18.23
N THR A 203 0.32 0.81 18.00
CA THR A 203 0.66 0.29 16.67
C THR A 203 0.01 -1.08 16.45
N VAL A 204 -0.81 -1.22 15.42
CA VAL A 204 -1.47 -2.47 15.06
C VAL A 204 -0.95 -3.04 13.73
N ALA A 205 -1.19 -4.33 13.50
CA ALA A 205 -0.83 -5.01 12.26
C ALA A 205 -1.67 -4.48 11.09
N CYS A 206 -1.03 -4.15 9.96
CA CYS A 206 -1.73 -3.81 8.74
C CYS A 206 -2.44 -5.04 8.16
N ARG A 207 -3.71 -4.89 7.79
CA ARG A 207 -4.52 -5.97 7.19
C ARG A 207 -4.14 -6.30 5.75
N SER A 208 -3.47 -5.39 5.06
CA SER A 208 -2.99 -5.58 3.68
C SER A 208 -1.63 -6.30 3.65
N CYS A 209 -0.61 -5.81 4.38
CA CYS A 209 0.74 -6.41 4.36
C CYS A 209 1.12 -7.28 5.57
N GLY A 210 0.33 -7.28 6.64
CA GLY A 210 0.57 -8.06 7.86
C GLY A 210 1.59 -7.48 8.83
N GLN A 211 2.27 -6.37 8.51
CA GLN A 211 3.30 -5.77 9.38
C GLN A 211 2.69 -4.81 10.40
N TYR A 212 3.23 -4.80 11.63
CA TYR A 212 2.88 -3.82 12.67
C TYR A 212 3.40 -2.44 12.30
N ALA A 213 2.53 -1.65 11.68
CA ALA A 213 2.92 -0.37 11.09
C ALA A 213 1.72 0.59 10.89
N VAL A 214 0.59 0.34 11.53
CA VAL A 214 -0.56 1.26 11.53
C VAL A 214 -0.64 1.87 12.92
N VAL A 215 -0.35 3.17 13.05
CA VAL A 215 -0.30 3.87 14.34
C VAL A 215 -1.64 4.54 14.63
N LEU A 216 -2.30 4.14 15.73
CA LEU A 216 -3.57 4.67 16.19
C LEU A 216 -3.35 5.71 17.30
N ASP A 217 -2.79 6.87 16.97
CA ASP A 217 -2.45 7.90 17.97
C ASP A 217 -3.47 9.04 18.08
N GLY A 218 -4.60 8.95 17.37
CA GLY A 218 -5.64 9.98 17.37
C GLY A 218 -5.26 11.30 16.69
N GLY A 219 -4.05 11.41 16.14
CA GLY A 219 -3.55 12.59 15.45
C GLY A 219 -3.64 12.51 13.92
N ALA A 220 -3.80 11.29 13.37
CA ALA A 220 -3.82 11.08 11.94
C ALA A 220 -5.20 11.38 11.33
N SER A 221 -5.30 12.49 10.58
CA SER A 221 -6.42 12.77 9.66
C SER A 221 -6.36 11.95 8.36
N ASP A 222 -5.47 10.95 8.29
CA ASP A 222 -5.33 10.00 7.18
C ASP A 222 -4.55 8.79 7.73
N LEU A 223 -5.28 7.88 8.39
CA LEU A 223 -4.70 6.68 8.95
C LEU A 223 -4.18 5.80 7.81
N LYS A 224 -2.91 5.40 7.90
CA LYS A 224 -2.28 4.55 6.90
C LYS A 224 -1.24 3.63 7.50
N CYS A 225 -0.94 2.57 6.77
CA CYS A 225 0.22 1.74 7.07
C CYS A 225 1.52 2.44 6.68
N LEU A 226 2.40 2.70 7.64
CA LEU A 226 3.73 3.29 7.39
C LEU A 226 4.64 2.36 6.58
N PHE A 227 4.40 1.05 6.64
CA PHE A 227 5.17 0.06 5.90
C PHE A 227 4.77 0.00 4.41
N CYS A 228 3.47 -0.24 4.13
CA CYS A 228 2.95 -0.52 2.78
C CYS A 228 2.08 0.59 2.18
N GLY A 229 1.82 1.68 2.91
CA GLY A 229 1.04 2.79 2.42
C GLY A 229 -0.47 2.55 2.28
N LYS A 230 -1.01 1.37 2.62
CA LYS A 230 -2.47 1.15 2.60
C LYS A 230 -3.15 2.23 3.47
N ALA A 231 -3.98 3.05 2.83
CA ALA A 231 -4.80 4.04 3.50
C ALA A 231 -6.04 3.35 4.08
N TYR A 232 -6.43 3.80 5.27
CA TYR A 232 -7.62 3.37 6.00
C TYR A 232 -8.63 4.50 6.14
N GLY A 233 -8.28 5.75 5.82
CA GLY A 233 -9.19 6.90 5.98
C GLY A 233 -9.12 7.47 7.39
N THR A 234 -10.25 7.92 7.94
CA THR A 234 -10.27 8.67 9.22
C THR A 234 -11.35 8.20 10.18
N GLY A 235 -11.10 8.33 11.48
CA GLY A 235 -12.14 8.19 12.50
C GLY A 235 -12.86 6.84 12.48
N GLU A 236 -14.20 6.88 12.48
CA GLU A 236 -15.04 5.68 12.42
C GLU A 236 -14.89 4.93 11.09
N GLU A 237 -14.74 5.63 9.96
CA GLU A 237 -14.55 5.00 8.65
C GLU A 237 -13.27 4.16 8.63
N ALA A 238 -12.23 4.61 9.31
CA ALA A 238 -10.98 3.87 9.44
C ALA A 238 -11.14 2.56 10.22
N ALA A 239 -12.00 2.52 11.23
CA ALA A 239 -12.28 1.28 11.97
C ALA A 239 -12.95 0.25 11.04
N TRP A 240 -13.96 0.67 10.26
CA TRP A 240 -14.69 -0.18 9.31
C TRP A 240 -13.80 -0.67 8.16
N GLU A 241 -13.04 0.24 7.52
CA GLU A 241 -12.08 -0.12 6.47
C GLU A 241 -10.99 -1.06 7.01
N TYR A 242 -10.55 -0.88 8.26
CA TYR A 242 -9.57 -1.77 8.86
C TYR A 242 -10.13 -3.18 9.08
N ILE A 243 -11.32 -3.35 9.64
CA ILE A 243 -11.90 -4.68 9.82
C ILE A 243 -12.36 -5.32 8.50
N GLY A 244 -12.55 -4.51 7.46
CA GLY A 244 -12.96 -4.95 6.13
C GLY A 244 -14.46 -5.22 6.04
N GLU A 245 -15.27 -4.51 6.82
CA GLU A 245 -16.73 -4.60 6.83
C GLU A 245 -17.37 -3.26 6.49
N ASP A 246 -18.62 -3.30 6.02
CA ASP A 246 -19.43 -2.11 5.76
C ASP A 246 -20.45 -1.92 6.89
N ARG A 247 -20.38 -0.76 7.56
CA ARG A 247 -21.29 -0.42 8.67
C ARG A 247 -22.76 -0.64 8.31
N HIS A 248 -23.17 -0.19 7.12
CA HIS A 248 -24.58 -0.26 6.72
C HIS A 248 -25.04 -1.71 6.59
N THR A 249 -24.23 -2.55 5.94
CA THR A 249 -24.51 -3.97 5.75
C THR A 249 -24.52 -4.72 7.08
N THR A 250 -23.50 -4.52 7.92
CA THR A 250 -23.40 -5.17 9.24
C THR A 250 -24.60 -4.83 10.13
N ILE A 251 -24.99 -3.56 10.22
CA ILE A 251 -26.16 -3.14 11.02
C ILE A 251 -27.46 -3.73 10.46
N LYS A 252 -27.63 -3.74 9.13
CA LYS A 252 -28.83 -4.26 8.47
C LYS A 252 -29.02 -5.76 8.71
N ASP A 253 -27.93 -6.51 8.78
CA ASP A 253 -27.93 -7.95 9.00
C ASP A 253 -27.99 -8.32 10.50
N GLY A 254 -28.20 -7.33 11.38
CA GLY A 254 -28.38 -7.52 12.82
C GLY A 254 -27.07 -7.56 13.62
N GLY A 255 -25.96 -7.16 13.01
CA GLY A 255 -24.70 -6.91 13.70
C GLY A 255 -24.70 -5.62 14.52
N ASN A 256 -23.67 -5.44 15.34
CA ASN A 256 -23.51 -4.27 16.20
C ASN A 256 -22.56 -3.24 15.59
N ASP A 257 -22.71 -1.99 16.01
CA ASP A 257 -21.71 -0.96 15.77
C ASP A 257 -20.50 -1.15 16.70
N PHE A 258 -19.41 -0.43 16.44
CA PHE A 258 -18.29 -0.36 17.37
C PHE A 258 -18.71 0.32 18.67
N ALA A 259 -18.04 -0.05 19.77
CA ALA A 259 -18.23 0.60 21.06
C ALA A 259 -17.87 2.10 20.97
N THR A 260 -18.66 2.93 21.65
CA THR A 260 -18.44 4.38 21.70
C THR A 260 -17.24 4.70 22.58
N CYS A 261 -16.39 5.63 22.13
CA CYS A 261 -15.25 6.12 22.89
C CYS A 261 -15.66 7.35 23.73
N PRO A 262 -15.63 7.28 25.07
CA PRO A 262 -15.97 8.43 25.91
C PRO A 262 -15.08 9.67 25.69
N ALA A 263 -13.82 9.45 25.31
CA ALA A 263 -12.85 10.54 25.14
C ALA A 263 -13.15 11.45 23.93
N CYS A 264 -13.73 10.92 22.85
CA CYS A 264 -13.97 11.68 21.61
C CYS A 264 -15.38 11.56 21.04
N GLY A 265 -16.22 10.67 21.59
CA GLY A 265 -17.58 10.39 21.13
C GLY A 265 -17.69 9.49 19.89
N ALA A 266 -16.58 9.07 19.28
CA ALA A 266 -16.61 8.22 18.09
C ALA A 266 -16.96 6.77 18.43
N SER A 267 -17.79 6.13 17.61
CA SER A 267 -18.07 4.69 17.63
C SER A 267 -16.96 3.96 16.88
N ALA A 268 -15.84 3.79 17.57
CA ALA A 268 -14.58 3.38 16.95
C ALA A 268 -13.64 2.64 17.90
N VAL A 269 -14.11 2.19 19.07
CA VAL A 269 -13.32 1.35 19.99
C VAL A 269 -13.34 -0.09 19.47
N ALA A 270 -12.17 -0.63 19.16
CA ALA A 270 -12.00 -1.97 18.62
C ALA A 270 -11.04 -2.81 19.48
N VAL A 271 -11.28 -4.12 19.48
CA VAL A 271 -10.41 -5.12 20.13
C VAL A 271 -9.33 -5.53 19.15
N LEU A 272 -8.08 -5.21 19.45
CA LEU A 272 -6.94 -5.37 18.56
C LEU A 272 -5.72 -5.91 19.28
N ARG A 273 -4.77 -6.44 18.52
CA ARG A 273 -3.43 -6.77 19.00
C ARG A 273 -2.47 -5.67 18.59
N THR A 274 -1.63 -5.26 19.53
CA THR A 274 -0.69 -4.15 19.34
C THR A 274 0.74 -4.67 19.25
N LEU A 275 1.67 -3.83 18.79
CA LEU A 275 3.09 -4.18 18.71
C LEU A 275 3.67 -4.47 20.12
N GLY A 276 3.26 -3.70 21.12
CA GLY A 276 3.63 -3.87 22.52
C GLY A 276 2.97 -5.08 23.19
N PHE A 277 1.81 -5.53 22.69
CA PHE A 277 1.07 -6.67 23.23
C PHE A 277 0.51 -7.60 22.13
N PRO A 278 1.37 -8.31 21.37
CA PRO A 278 0.96 -9.02 20.15
C PRO A 278 0.17 -10.31 20.40
N THR A 279 0.09 -10.78 21.65
CA THR A 279 -0.59 -12.04 22.01
C THR A 279 -1.84 -11.85 22.86
N GLY A 280 -2.10 -10.63 23.33
CA GLY A 280 -3.30 -10.29 24.07
C GLY A 280 -4.09 -9.17 23.41
N ASP A 281 -5.24 -8.89 23.99
CA ASP A 281 -6.20 -7.95 23.43
C ASP A 281 -6.00 -6.56 24.05
N SER A 282 -6.16 -5.53 23.23
CA SER A 282 -6.15 -4.12 23.59
C SER A 282 -7.39 -3.47 23.00
N TYR A 283 -8.03 -2.58 23.76
CA TYR A 283 -9.22 -1.85 23.33
C TYR A 283 -8.80 -0.44 22.95
N ILE A 284 -8.78 -0.11 21.66
CA ILE A 284 -8.23 1.17 21.18
C ILE A 284 -9.24 1.86 20.28
N CYS A 285 -9.40 3.17 20.47
CA CYS A 285 -10.23 3.98 19.60
C CYS A 285 -9.49 4.38 18.31
N PHE A 286 -10.02 4.04 17.14
CA PHE A 286 -9.47 4.52 15.85
C PHE A 286 -9.59 6.04 15.67
N GLY A 287 -10.54 6.69 16.35
CA GLY A 287 -10.77 8.13 16.22
C GLY A 287 -9.82 9.01 17.02
N CYS A 288 -9.40 8.58 18.20
CA CYS A 288 -8.54 9.40 19.08
C CYS A 288 -7.35 8.65 19.70
N GLY A 289 -7.15 7.38 19.35
CA GLY A 289 -6.02 6.58 19.84
C GLY A 289 -6.05 6.25 21.33
N THR A 290 -7.11 6.63 22.06
CA THR A 290 -7.23 6.32 23.48
C THR A 290 -7.40 4.83 23.70
N GLU A 291 -6.62 4.28 24.62
CA GLU A 291 -6.68 2.90 25.08
C GLU A 291 -7.67 2.77 26.26
N TRP A 292 -8.35 1.63 26.32
CA TRP A 292 -9.33 1.27 27.35
C TRP A 292 -9.04 -0.13 27.88
N GLU A 293 -9.54 -0.45 29.07
CA GLU A 293 -9.41 -1.80 29.66
C GLU A 293 -10.42 -2.78 29.07
N GLY A 294 -11.57 -2.29 28.62
CA GLY A 294 -12.63 -3.10 28.03
C GLY A 294 -13.79 -2.28 27.48
N VAL A 295 -14.85 -2.99 27.08
CA VAL A 295 -16.15 -2.41 26.74
C VAL A 295 -17.11 -2.75 27.88
N CYS A 296 -17.81 -1.74 28.39
CA CYS A 296 -18.80 -1.90 29.45
C CYS A 296 -20.04 -2.61 28.91
N ASP A 297 -20.45 -3.71 29.53
CA ASP A 297 -21.62 -4.49 29.11
C ASP A 297 -22.95 -3.72 29.33
N TRP A 298 -22.95 -2.71 30.19
CA TRP A 298 -24.17 -1.96 30.50
C TRP A 298 -24.41 -0.77 29.56
N CYS A 299 -23.38 0.00 29.23
CA CYS A 299 -23.50 1.18 28.38
C CYS A 299 -22.95 1.00 26.97
N GLY A 300 -22.19 -0.08 26.70
CA GLY A 300 -21.59 -0.36 25.40
C GLY A 300 -20.42 0.56 25.02
N SER A 301 -19.92 1.39 25.96
CA SER A 301 -18.79 2.28 25.75
C SER A 301 -17.47 1.65 26.19
N GLY A 302 -16.37 2.08 25.59
CA GLY A 302 -15.03 1.81 26.12
C GLY A 302 -14.89 2.39 27.53
N GLY A 303 -14.22 1.68 28.43
CA GLY A 303 -14.06 2.14 29.81
C GLY A 303 -12.95 1.42 30.57
N TYR A 304 -12.63 1.99 31.73
CA TYR A 304 -11.90 1.29 32.80
C TYR A 304 -12.92 0.42 33.55
N ILE A 305 -12.68 -0.89 33.61
CA ILE A 305 -13.69 -1.87 33.99
C ILE A 305 -13.54 -2.22 35.47
N VAL A 306 -14.64 -2.07 36.22
CA VAL A 306 -14.72 -2.56 37.60
C VAL A 306 -14.76 -4.08 37.56
N LEU A 307 -13.70 -4.69 38.11
CA LEU A 307 -13.58 -6.13 38.29
C LEU A 307 -14.81 -6.69 39.01
N ASP A 308 -15.27 -7.86 38.59
CA ASP A 308 -16.44 -8.62 39.10
C ASP A 308 -17.84 -8.16 38.63
N THR A 309 -17.97 -7.06 37.87
CA THR A 309 -19.29 -6.59 37.39
C THR A 309 -19.39 -6.32 35.89
N ASP A 310 -18.27 -6.32 35.16
CA ASP A 310 -18.19 -5.96 33.72
C ASP A 310 -18.83 -4.58 33.40
N MET A 311 -18.89 -3.71 34.41
CA MET A 311 -19.36 -2.32 34.32
C MET A 311 -18.16 -1.37 34.35
N CYS A 312 -18.24 -0.24 33.65
CA CYS A 312 -17.26 0.83 33.84
C CYS A 312 -17.52 1.60 35.15
N ASP A 313 -16.49 2.30 35.64
CA ASP A 313 -16.54 3.10 36.87
C ASP A 313 -17.75 4.06 36.91
N ASP A 314 -17.97 4.85 35.87
CA ASP A 314 -19.09 5.79 35.77
C ASP A 314 -20.45 5.11 35.95
N CYS A 315 -20.61 3.96 35.29
CA CYS A 315 -21.80 3.14 35.32
C CYS A 315 -22.03 2.54 36.71
N TYR A 316 -20.96 2.11 37.37
CA TYR A 316 -21.02 1.58 38.72
C TYR A 316 -21.41 2.66 39.73
N GLU A 317 -20.85 3.87 39.63
CA GLU A 317 -21.22 5.00 40.49
C GLU A 317 -22.70 5.40 40.32
N ILE A 318 -23.19 5.54 39.08
CA ILE A 318 -24.61 5.83 38.82
C ILE A 318 -25.53 4.77 39.45
N ARG A 319 -25.12 3.50 39.38
CA ARG A 319 -25.88 2.40 39.97
C ARG A 319 -25.88 2.48 41.49
N LEU A 320 -24.77 2.82 42.13
CA LEU A 320 -24.69 3.01 43.59
C LEU A 320 -25.52 4.18 44.08
N ASP A 321 -25.49 5.32 43.38
CA ASP A 321 -26.26 6.52 43.73
C ASP A 321 -27.78 6.34 43.54
N SER A 322 -28.18 5.31 42.81
CA SER A 322 -29.59 4.95 42.59
C SER A 322 -30.16 4.01 43.66
N PHE A 323 -29.36 3.62 44.68
CA PHE A 323 -29.78 2.82 45.85
C PHE A 323 -29.97 3.67 47.11
#